data_AF-A0A8B7D610-F1
#
_entry.id   AF-A0A8B7D610-F1
#
_cell.length_a   1.000
_cell.length_b   1.000
_cell.length_c   1.000
_cell.angle_alpha   90.00
_cell.angle_beta   90.00
_cell.angle_gamma   90.00
#
_symmetry.space_group_name_H-M   'P 1'
#
loop_
_entity.id
_entity.type
_entity.pdbx_description
1 polymer ?
#
loop_
_entity_poly.entity_id
_entity_poly.type
_entity_poly.pdbx_seq_one_letter_code
_entity_poly.pdbx_strand_id
1 'polypeptide(L)'
;MDLINDLFDDKWEYKGQAPQKTRGTGYNAYDILHATTHSDHIEYLVSGGDDTPNKNMLYGAKRDPLKNIGHCKLKFANRNNNHVIVGIIVEDDWVEMKDSFLQTINPPEYVDKSLKKQESINLGLISDLQKTKWCSKGKPPRNKSSLGYKYYTLLRSHPEHDEKTGNFKYCLSDDSVTTNALLNGASRDPLKSVGNCFLKIVKEEIHGIIIEDDWVEKI
;
A
#
# COMPACT_ATOMS: atom_id res chain seq x y z
N MET A 1 6.45 29.42 5.12
CA MET A 1 5.52 28.70 6.01
C MET A 1 6.39 28.18 7.12
N ASP A 2 6.10 28.46 8.39
CA ASP A 2 7.01 28.09 9.48
C ASP A 2 6.57 26.75 10.07
N LEU A 3 7.17 25.67 9.57
CA LEU A 3 6.86 24.30 9.97
C LEU A 3 6.91 24.10 11.50
N ILE A 4 7.87 24.76 12.15
CA ILE A 4 8.07 24.67 13.60
C ILE A 4 6.90 25.26 14.40
N ASN A 5 6.19 26.26 13.88
CA ASN A 5 5.07 26.89 14.61
C ASN A 5 3.87 25.94 14.76
N ASP A 6 3.78 24.94 13.91
CA ASP A 6 2.72 23.93 13.90
C ASP A 6 3.08 22.72 14.77
N LEU A 7 4.29 22.70 15.32
CA LEU A 7 4.84 21.66 16.17
C LEU A 7 5.03 22.17 17.60
N PHE A 8 4.98 21.26 18.57
CA PHE A 8 5.24 21.56 19.97
C PHE A 8 6.75 21.73 20.21
N ASP A 9 7.16 22.90 20.69
CA ASP A 9 8.58 23.30 20.82
C ASP A 9 9.32 22.47 21.88
N ASP A 10 8.61 21.89 22.84
CA ASP A 10 9.16 20.95 23.83
C ASP A 10 9.42 19.55 23.24
N LYS A 11 8.84 19.24 22.06
CA LYS A 11 8.87 17.92 21.41
C LYS A 11 9.71 17.89 20.13
N TRP A 12 9.81 19.02 19.45
CA TRP A 12 10.54 19.18 18.20
C TRP A 12 11.70 20.17 18.34
N GLU A 13 12.73 19.99 17.53
CA GLU A 13 13.90 20.83 17.43
C GLU A 13 14.02 21.34 15.99
N TYR A 14 14.12 22.66 15.82
CA TYR A 14 14.47 23.25 14.54
C TYR A 14 15.96 23.08 14.28
N LYS A 15 16.31 22.41 13.18
CA LYS A 15 17.69 22.08 12.81
C LYS A 15 18.34 23.14 11.91
N GLY A 16 17.61 24.19 11.54
CA GLY A 16 18.06 25.22 10.62
C GLY A 16 17.68 24.91 9.18
N GLN A 17 18.55 25.30 8.24
CA GLN A 17 18.33 25.06 6.82
C GLN A 17 18.49 23.59 6.46
N ALA A 18 17.61 23.11 5.59
CA ALA A 18 17.66 21.76 5.06
C ALA A 18 19.04 21.43 4.43
N PRO A 19 19.57 20.21 4.65
CA PRO A 19 20.85 19.83 4.08
C PRO A 19 20.75 19.70 2.54
N GLN A 20 21.72 20.28 1.83
CA GLN A 20 21.78 20.24 0.35
C GLN A 20 21.79 18.81 -0.22
N LYS A 21 22.27 17.83 0.56
CA LYS A 21 22.21 16.41 0.22
C LYS A 21 21.60 15.63 1.39
N THR A 22 20.48 14.96 1.14
CA THR A 22 19.80 14.09 2.14
C THR A 22 20.23 12.62 2.03
N ARG A 23 21.15 12.29 1.13
CA ARG A 23 21.62 10.92 0.95
C ARG A 23 22.41 10.48 2.19
N GLY A 24 21.91 9.46 2.88
CA GLY A 24 22.53 8.92 4.11
C GLY A 24 22.06 9.58 5.41
N THR A 25 21.17 10.58 5.38
CA THR A 25 20.62 11.22 6.59
C THR A 25 19.35 10.54 7.13
N GLY A 26 18.82 9.57 6.39
CA GLY A 26 17.57 8.88 6.70
C GLY A 26 16.30 9.61 6.22
N TYR A 27 16.45 10.74 5.53
CA TYR A 27 15.34 11.49 4.93
C TYR A 27 15.12 11.04 3.48
N ASN A 28 13.93 10.54 3.18
CA ASN A 28 13.52 10.20 1.81
C ASN A 28 12.35 11.09 1.37
N ALA A 29 12.16 11.24 0.07
CA ALA A 29 11.09 12.04 -0.51
C ALA A 29 9.76 11.26 -0.51
N TYR A 30 8.68 11.94 -0.15
CA TYR A 30 7.34 11.37 -0.07
C TYR A 30 6.28 12.35 -0.56
N ASP A 31 5.26 11.79 -1.20
CA ASP A 31 4.02 12.48 -1.50
C ASP A 31 3.01 12.26 -0.38
N ILE A 32 2.37 13.34 0.07
CA ILE A 32 1.32 13.30 1.09
C ILE A 32 -0.03 13.11 0.40
N LEU A 33 -0.65 11.95 0.59
CA LEU A 33 -1.89 11.60 -0.08
C LEU A 33 -3.12 11.95 0.76
N HIS A 34 -3.03 11.71 2.07
CA HIS A 34 -4.13 11.91 3.00
C HIS A 34 -3.62 12.11 4.42
N ALA A 35 -4.39 12.86 5.23
CA ALA A 35 -4.13 13.06 6.65
C ALA A 35 -5.43 12.83 7.44
N THR A 36 -5.35 12.02 8.50
CA THR A 36 -6.42 11.82 9.47
C THR A 36 -5.93 12.29 10.84
N THR A 37 -6.66 13.22 11.45
CA THR A 37 -6.30 13.75 12.78
C THR A 37 -6.97 12.93 13.88
N HIS A 38 -6.16 12.46 14.82
CA HIS A 38 -6.60 11.80 16.06
C HIS A 38 -6.36 12.72 17.27
N SER A 39 -6.77 12.28 18.46
CA SER A 39 -6.66 13.08 19.69
C SER A 39 -5.22 13.37 20.12
N ASP A 40 -4.28 12.50 19.76
CA ASP A 40 -2.89 12.50 20.24
C ASP A 40 -1.84 12.50 19.11
N HIS A 41 -2.26 12.20 17.87
CA HIS A 41 -1.39 12.16 16.70
C HIS A 41 -2.14 12.47 15.41
N ILE A 42 -1.39 12.67 14.33
CA ILE A 42 -1.91 12.76 12.96
C ILE A 42 -1.40 11.55 12.18
N GLU A 43 -2.31 10.78 11.58
CA GLU A 43 -1.96 9.70 10.67
C GLU A 43 -1.85 10.27 9.24
N TYR A 44 -0.68 10.10 8.61
CA TYR A 44 -0.45 10.43 7.22
C TYR A 44 -0.36 9.17 6.38
N LEU A 45 -1.12 9.15 5.28
CA LEU A 45 -0.91 8.24 4.18
C LEU A 45 0.09 8.89 3.22
N VAL A 46 1.26 8.29 3.06
CA VAL A 46 2.34 8.82 2.22
C VAL A 46 2.80 7.78 1.21
N SER A 47 3.16 8.21 0.00
CA SER A 47 3.77 7.34 -1.01
C SER A 47 5.23 7.71 -1.22
N GLY A 48 6.11 6.71 -1.23
CA GLY A 48 7.50 6.88 -1.67
C GLY A 48 7.63 6.62 -3.17
N GLY A 49 8.83 6.75 -3.73
CA GLY A 49 9.10 6.50 -5.15
C GLY A 49 8.78 5.09 -5.67
N ASP A 50 8.42 4.16 -4.78
CA ASP A 50 8.05 2.76 -5.10
C ASP A 50 6.50 2.55 -5.11
N ASP A 51 5.71 3.63 -5.20
CA ASP A 51 4.25 3.67 -5.40
C ASP A 51 3.34 2.93 -4.41
N THR A 52 3.87 2.34 -3.33
CA THR A 52 3.05 1.73 -2.27
C THR A 52 2.79 2.74 -1.15
N PRO A 53 1.54 3.20 -0.95
CA PRO A 53 1.21 4.09 0.15
C PRO A 53 1.35 3.39 1.49
N ASN A 54 1.94 4.08 2.47
CA ASN A 54 2.10 3.58 3.82
C ASN A 54 1.54 4.57 4.84
N LYS A 55 0.96 4.05 5.92
CA LYS A 55 0.46 4.84 7.05
C LYS A 55 1.60 5.15 8.01
N ASN A 56 1.72 6.42 8.38
CA ASN A 56 2.75 6.91 9.27
C ASN A 56 2.16 7.89 10.28
N MET A 57 2.71 7.92 11.48
CA MET A 57 2.15 8.71 12.58
C MET A 57 3.05 9.89 12.92
N LEU A 58 2.44 11.06 13.04
CA LEU A 58 3.09 12.26 13.53
C LEU A 58 2.56 12.61 14.92
N TYR A 59 3.45 12.64 15.90
CA TYR A 59 3.15 13.05 17.27
C TYR A 59 3.72 14.44 17.55
N GLY A 60 3.13 15.13 18.53
CA GLY A 60 3.66 16.42 18.97
C GLY A 60 3.41 17.56 17.98
N ALA A 61 2.33 17.48 17.20
CA ALA A 61 1.84 18.58 16.39
C ALA A 61 0.74 19.36 17.12
N LYS A 62 0.77 20.69 17.05
CA LYS A 62 -0.30 21.60 17.55
C LYS A 62 -1.51 21.59 16.59
N ARG A 63 -1.23 21.45 15.29
CA ARG A 63 -2.16 21.34 14.16
C ARG A 63 -1.44 20.64 13.01
N ASP A 64 -2.14 20.25 11.95
CA ASP A 64 -1.54 19.59 10.77
C ASP A 64 -0.44 20.46 10.12
N PRO A 65 0.87 20.14 10.32
CA PRO A 65 1.96 20.92 9.76
C PRO A 65 2.20 20.64 8.27
N LEU A 66 1.60 19.58 7.73
CA LEU A 66 1.72 19.18 6.31
C LEU A 66 0.46 19.53 5.52
N LYS A 67 -0.41 20.36 6.09
CA LYS A 67 -1.63 20.80 5.42
C LYS A 67 -1.28 21.56 4.13
N ASN A 68 -1.81 21.10 3.01
CA ASN A 68 -1.55 21.61 1.65
C ASN A 68 -0.10 21.38 1.15
N ILE A 69 0.72 20.61 1.86
CA ILE A 69 2.04 20.20 1.38
C ILE A 69 1.89 18.87 0.65
N GLY A 70 1.99 18.90 -0.67
CA GLY A 70 1.88 17.69 -1.50
C GLY A 70 3.14 16.83 -1.47
N HIS A 71 4.31 17.43 -1.30
CA HIS A 71 5.60 16.76 -1.37
C HIS A 71 6.55 17.26 -0.28
N CYS A 72 7.22 16.34 0.41
CA CYS A 72 8.18 16.68 1.46
C CYS A 72 9.23 15.56 1.63
N LYS A 73 10.24 15.78 2.47
CA LYS A 73 11.14 14.69 2.87
C LYS A 73 10.89 14.32 4.33
N LEU A 74 10.69 13.03 4.57
CA LEU A 74 10.38 12.49 5.88
C LEU A 74 11.46 11.52 6.33
N LYS A 75 11.71 11.53 7.64
CA LYS A 75 12.52 10.54 8.35
C LYS A 75 11.62 9.79 9.33
N PHE A 76 11.78 8.47 9.39
CA PHE A 76 10.96 7.62 10.25
C PHE A 76 11.78 6.89 11.31
N ALA A 77 11.15 6.63 12.44
CA ALA A 77 11.57 5.65 13.44
C ALA A 77 10.52 4.54 13.53
N ASN A 78 10.98 3.28 13.68
CA ASN A 78 10.08 2.16 13.96
C ASN A 78 9.84 2.06 15.47
N ARG A 79 8.56 2.08 15.88
CA ARG A 79 8.11 1.93 17.27
C ARG A 79 6.90 1.01 17.30
N ASN A 80 6.99 -0.12 18.00
CA ASN A 80 5.92 -1.13 18.10
C ASN A 80 5.32 -1.52 16.73
N ASN A 81 6.16 -1.79 15.73
CA ASN A 81 5.78 -2.10 14.35
C ASN A 81 5.06 -0.97 13.59
N ASN A 82 5.02 0.24 14.13
CA ASN A 82 4.50 1.43 13.46
C ASN A 82 5.64 2.35 13.02
N HIS A 83 5.42 3.06 11.91
CA HIS A 83 6.33 4.08 11.41
C HIS A 83 5.94 5.44 11.97
N VAL A 84 6.80 6.00 12.82
CA VAL A 84 6.63 7.33 13.41
C VAL A 84 7.47 8.31 12.62
N ILE A 85 6.86 9.42 12.18
CA ILE A 85 7.58 10.54 11.57
C ILE A 85 8.38 11.24 12.67
N VAL A 86 9.71 11.20 12.54
CA VAL A 86 10.65 11.81 13.50
C VAL A 86 11.42 12.97 12.90
N GLY A 87 11.29 13.20 11.59
CA GLY A 87 11.93 14.33 10.93
C GLY A 87 11.14 14.75 9.72
N ILE A 88 11.04 16.06 9.52
CA ILE A 88 10.33 16.66 8.41
C ILE A 88 11.24 17.72 7.77
N ILE A 89 11.35 17.68 6.44
CA ILE A 89 11.93 18.74 5.63
C ILE A 89 10.88 19.17 4.61
N VAL A 90 10.53 20.45 4.65
CA VAL A 90 9.64 21.09 3.67
C VAL A 90 10.33 22.35 3.21
N GLU A 91 10.59 22.46 1.90
CA GLU A 91 11.34 23.59 1.33
C GLU A 91 12.68 23.80 2.08
N ASP A 92 12.82 24.93 2.77
CA ASP A 92 14.03 25.30 3.53
C ASP A 92 13.95 24.91 5.02
N ASP A 93 12.77 24.54 5.52
CA ASP A 93 12.55 24.22 6.92
C ASP A 93 12.96 22.79 7.22
N TRP A 94 13.80 22.61 8.25
CA TRP A 94 14.21 21.31 8.75
C TRP A 94 13.95 21.18 10.24
N VAL A 95 13.09 20.24 10.60
CA VAL A 95 12.78 19.91 11.99
C VAL A 95 13.00 18.43 12.27
N GLU A 96 13.40 18.14 13.50
CA GLU A 96 13.61 16.79 13.99
C GLU A 96 13.02 16.65 15.40
N MET A 97 12.43 15.49 15.68
CA MET A 97 11.84 15.18 16.97
C MET A 97 12.96 14.97 18.00
N LYS A 98 12.78 15.53 19.20
CA LYS A 98 13.72 15.35 20.30
C LYS A 98 13.70 13.89 20.77
N ASP A 99 14.88 13.30 20.96
CA ASP A 99 15.03 11.92 21.41
C ASP A 99 14.31 11.65 22.74
N SER A 100 14.33 12.63 23.65
CA SER A 100 13.63 12.54 24.94
C SER A 100 12.11 12.36 24.76
N PHE A 101 11.50 13.05 23.79
CA PHE A 101 10.09 12.90 23.48
C PHE A 101 9.82 11.60 22.71
N LEU A 102 10.67 11.25 21.74
CA LEU A 102 10.55 10.02 20.96
C LEU A 102 10.50 8.77 21.86
N GLN A 103 11.22 8.77 22.98
CA GLN A 103 11.17 7.68 23.97
C GLN A 103 9.84 7.56 24.71
N THR A 104 9.07 8.65 24.80
CA THR A 104 7.74 8.67 25.46
C THR A 104 6.61 8.22 24.53
N ILE A 105 6.85 8.20 23.22
CA ILE A 105 5.85 7.80 22.24
C ILE A 105 5.64 6.30 22.34
N ASN A 106 4.42 5.93 22.69
CA ASN A 106 3.95 4.55 22.65
C ASN A 106 2.81 4.50 21.62
N PRO A 107 3.12 4.28 20.32
CA PRO A 107 2.09 4.20 19.32
C PRO A 107 1.09 3.13 19.73
N PRO A 108 -0.21 3.30 19.48
CA PRO A 108 -1.14 2.23 19.68
C PRO A 108 -0.57 1.01 18.97
N GLU A 109 -0.50 -0.12 19.66
CA GLU A 109 -0.49 -1.37 18.94
C GLU A 109 -1.78 -1.33 18.14
N TYR A 110 -1.66 -0.96 16.86
CA TYR A 110 -2.54 -1.52 15.87
C TYR A 110 -2.28 -3.01 16.00
N VAL A 111 -3.02 -3.63 16.92
CA VAL A 111 -3.32 -5.03 16.89
C VAL A 111 -4.05 -5.14 15.58
N ASP A 112 -3.27 -5.38 14.54
CA ASP A 112 -3.76 -6.01 13.35
C ASP A 112 -4.33 -7.32 13.88
N LYS A 113 -5.62 -7.32 14.24
CA LYS A 113 -6.38 -8.54 14.55
C LYS A 113 -6.38 -9.49 13.33
N SER A 114 -5.74 -9.09 12.25
CA SER A 114 -5.18 -9.92 11.21
C SER A 114 -3.87 -9.31 10.75
N LEU A 115 -2.77 -10.09 10.74
CA LEU A 115 -1.47 -9.80 10.09
C LEU A 115 -0.35 -9.33 11.03
N LYS A 116 0.13 -10.28 11.84
CA LYS A 116 1.59 -10.46 11.92
C LYS A 116 2.14 -10.39 10.49
N LYS A 117 2.88 -9.32 10.20
CA LYS A 117 3.88 -9.26 9.13
C LYS A 117 4.93 -10.33 9.48
N GLN A 118 4.59 -11.60 9.24
CA GLN A 118 5.60 -12.51 8.73
C GLN A 118 6.14 -11.80 7.51
N GLU A 119 7.46 -11.66 7.45
CA GLU A 119 8.16 -11.42 6.19
C GLU A 119 7.40 -12.18 5.11
N SER A 120 6.68 -11.45 4.25
CA SER A 120 5.89 -12.09 3.23
C SER A 120 6.89 -12.67 2.27
N ILE A 121 7.23 -13.94 2.49
CA ILE A 121 7.50 -14.87 1.40
C ILE A 121 6.38 -14.54 0.42
N ASN A 122 6.75 -13.96 -0.72
CA ASN A 122 5.82 -13.66 -1.78
C ASN A 122 5.29 -15.02 -2.24
N LEU A 123 4.21 -15.51 -1.62
CA LEU A 123 3.62 -16.80 -1.91
C LEU A 123 2.81 -16.75 -3.21
N GLY A 124 2.86 -15.61 -3.92
CA GLY A 124 2.24 -15.36 -5.20
C GLY A 124 0.71 -15.44 -5.14
N LEU A 125 0.13 -15.24 -6.31
CA LEU A 125 -1.29 -15.34 -6.60
C LEU A 125 -1.98 -16.61 -6.06
N ILE A 126 -1.24 -17.72 -5.99
CA ILE A 126 -1.76 -19.02 -5.55
C ILE A 126 -2.11 -19.04 -4.06
N SER A 127 -1.56 -18.13 -3.25
CA SER A 127 -1.80 -18.09 -1.81
C SER A 127 -3.23 -17.67 -1.43
N ASP A 128 -3.85 -16.84 -2.27
CA ASP A 128 -5.24 -16.39 -2.10
C ASP A 128 -6.25 -17.37 -2.73
N LEU A 129 -5.78 -18.41 -3.44
CA LEU A 129 -6.60 -19.40 -4.13
C LEU A 129 -6.64 -20.75 -3.39
N GLN A 130 -7.78 -21.43 -3.46
CA GLN A 130 -7.94 -22.77 -2.89
C GLN A 130 -7.10 -23.78 -3.68
N LYS A 131 -6.05 -24.33 -3.06
CA LYS A 131 -5.13 -25.33 -3.67
C LYS A 131 -5.83 -26.60 -4.19
N THR A 132 -7.06 -26.88 -3.75
CA THR A 132 -7.87 -28.00 -4.25
C THR A 132 -8.53 -27.72 -5.59
N LYS A 133 -8.63 -26.44 -6.00
CA LYS A 133 -9.26 -25.98 -7.24
C LYS A 133 -8.28 -25.30 -8.19
N TRP A 134 -7.15 -24.83 -7.68
CA TRP A 134 -6.17 -24.05 -8.42
C TRP A 134 -4.76 -24.60 -8.27
N CYS A 135 -3.99 -24.52 -9.35
CA CYS A 135 -2.61 -24.99 -9.41
C CYS A 135 -1.70 -23.86 -9.92
N SER A 136 -0.56 -23.66 -9.26
CA SER A 136 0.50 -22.80 -9.77
C SER A 136 1.21 -23.49 -10.93
N LYS A 137 1.32 -22.78 -12.04
CA LYS A 137 2.03 -23.21 -13.26
C LYS A 137 3.44 -22.62 -13.35
N GLY A 138 3.85 -21.84 -12.34
CA GLY A 138 5.14 -21.18 -12.29
C GLY A 138 5.18 -19.91 -13.15
N LYS A 139 6.22 -19.78 -13.99
CA LYS A 139 6.45 -18.57 -14.78
C LYS A 139 5.49 -18.45 -15.96
N PRO A 140 4.97 -17.24 -16.26
CA PRO A 140 4.07 -17.04 -17.39
C PRO A 140 4.64 -17.46 -18.75
N PRO A 141 3.81 -18.05 -19.62
CA PRO A 141 4.24 -18.44 -20.96
C PRO A 141 4.44 -17.20 -21.83
N ARG A 142 5.34 -17.31 -22.82
CA ARG A 142 5.55 -16.24 -23.81
C ARG A 142 4.31 -16.04 -24.69
N ASN A 143 3.68 -17.13 -25.11
CA ASN A 143 2.51 -17.10 -26.01
C ASN A 143 1.19 -17.28 -25.25
N LYS A 144 0.77 -16.23 -24.52
CA LYS A 144 -0.44 -16.24 -23.68
C LYS A 144 -1.72 -16.41 -24.51
N SER A 145 -1.81 -15.71 -25.64
CA SER A 145 -3.00 -15.71 -26.50
C SER A 145 -3.33 -17.09 -27.08
N SER A 146 -2.32 -17.88 -27.49
CA SER A 146 -2.54 -19.24 -28.00
C SER A 146 -3.07 -20.22 -26.94
N LEU A 147 -2.92 -19.88 -25.66
CA LEU A 147 -3.41 -20.68 -24.54
C LEU A 147 -4.82 -20.23 -24.08
N GLY A 148 -5.42 -19.25 -24.78
CA GLY A 148 -6.74 -18.72 -24.52
C GLY A 148 -6.78 -17.57 -23.50
N TYR A 149 -5.62 -16.98 -23.18
CA TYR A 149 -5.56 -15.80 -22.32
C TYR A 149 -5.76 -14.53 -23.12
N LYS A 150 -6.54 -13.60 -22.56
CA LYS A 150 -6.71 -12.25 -23.07
C LYS A 150 -6.31 -11.24 -22.01
N TYR A 151 -5.84 -10.08 -22.45
CA TYR A 151 -5.50 -8.99 -21.56
C TYR A 151 -6.77 -8.27 -21.12
N TYR A 152 -6.90 -8.03 -19.82
CA TYR A 152 -8.02 -7.33 -19.23
C TYR A 152 -7.53 -6.26 -18.26
N THR A 153 -8.23 -5.13 -18.27
CA THR A 153 -8.16 -4.10 -17.22
C THR A 153 -9.29 -4.34 -16.22
N LEU A 154 -8.97 -4.34 -14.93
CA LEU A 154 -9.95 -4.42 -13.85
C LEU A 154 -10.55 -3.03 -13.61
N LEU A 155 -11.85 -2.87 -13.91
CA LEU A 155 -12.52 -1.57 -13.87
C LEU A 155 -12.94 -1.12 -12.47
N ARG A 156 -12.94 -2.04 -11.50
CA ARG A 156 -13.28 -1.75 -10.10
C ARG A 156 -12.15 -2.22 -9.21
N SER A 157 -11.80 -1.37 -8.25
CA SER A 157 -10.78 -1.65 -7.22
C SER A 157 -11.19 -2.77 -6.27
N HIS A 158 -12.49 -3.09 -6.20
CA HIS A 158 -13.03 -4.16 -5.38
C HIS A 158 -14.05 -4.98 -6.18
N PRO A 159 -13.92 -6.32 -6.26
CA PRO A 159 -14.93 -7.19 -6.84
C PRO A 159 -16.21 -7.22 -6.01
N GLU A 160 -17.33 -7.55 -6.64
CA GLU A 160 -18.54 -7.93 -5.90
C GLU A 160 -18.30 -9.31 -5.27
N HIS A 161 -18.44 -9.43 -3.95
CA HIS A 161 -18.27 -10.69 -3.24
C HIS A 161 -19.63 -11.28 -2.86
N ASP A 162 -19.91 -12.49 -3.34
CA ASP A 162 -21.10 -13.25 -2.93
C ASP A 162 -20.77 -14.12 -1.72
N GLU A 163 -21.21 -13.67 -0.53
CA GLU A 163 -20.96 -14.35 0.74
C GLU A 163 -21.56 -15.77 0.81
N LYS A 164 -22.59 -16.07 0.01
CA LYS A 164 -23.22 -17.40 0.02
C LYS A 164 -22.40 -18.44 -0.73
N THR A 165 -21.75 -18.02 -1.80
CA THR A 165 -20.99 -18.92 -2.68
C THR A 165 -19.48 -18.79 -2.48
N GLY A 166 -19.01 -17.71 -1.85
CA GLY A 166 -17.60 -17.36 -1.69
C GLY A 166 -16.95 -16.94 -3.01
N ASN A 167 -17.76 -16.48 -3.97
CA ASN A 167 -17.31 -16.14 -5.31
C ASN A 167 -17.03 -14.64 -5.42
N PHE A 168 -15.99 -14.29 -6.16
CA PHE A 168 -15.67 -12.90 -6.50
C PHE A 168 -16.08 -12.63 -7.94
N LYS A 169 -16.80 -11.54 -8.17
CA LYS A 169 -17.21 -11.11 -9.51
C LYS A 169 -16.46 -9.84 -9.89
N TYR A 170 -15.67 -9.94 -10.94
CA TYR A 170 -14.85 -8.87 -11.46
C TYR A 170 -15.51 -8.23 -12.68
N CYS A 171 -15.45 -6.90 -12.73
CA CYS A 171 -15.81 -6.12 -13.91
C CYS A 171 -14.53 -5.83 -14.70
N LEU A 172 -14.47 -6.33 -15.93
CA LEU A 172 -13.28 -6.37 -16.76
C LEU A 172 -13.51 -5.61 -18.06
N SER A 173 -12.46 -5.01 -18.61
CA SER A 173 -12.48 -4.38 -19.93
C SER A 173 -11.41 -5.00 -20.82
N ASP A 174 -11.78 -5.43 -22.04
CA ASP A 174 -10.84 -5.58 -23.16
C ASP A 174 -11.21 -4.53 -24.21
N ASP A 175 -10.34 -3.50 -24.35
CA ASP A 175 -10.28 -2.37 -25.32
C ASP A 175 -11.56 -1.71 -25.89
N SER A 176 -12.76 -2.14 -25.51
CA SER A 176 -14.07 -1.73 -26.06
C SER A 176 -15.24 -2.42 -25.34
N VAL A 177 -15.02 -3.61 -24.77
CA VAL A 177 -16.11 -4.44 -24.21
C VAL A 177 -15.91 -4.63 -22.72
N THR A 178 -16.91 -4.20 -21.95
CA THR A 178 -17.01 -4.53 -20.53
C THR A 178 -17.66 -5.90 -20.37
N THR A 179 -16.99 -6.78 -19.63
CA THR A 179 -17.52 -8.11 -19.28
C THR A 179 -17.42 -8.35 -17.78
N ASN A 180 -18.33 -9.16 -17.26
CA ASN A 180 -18.23 -9.64 -15.88
C ASN A 180 -17.67 -11.07 -15.90
N ALA A 181 -16.75 -11.37 -14.98
CA ALA A 181 -16.24 -12.72 -14.81
C ALA A 181 -16.24 -13.12 -13.35
N LEU A 182 -16.61 -14.38 -13.11
CA LEU A 182 -16.68 -14.99 -11.79
C LEU A 182 -15.39 -15.75 -11.49
N LEU A 183 -14.85 -15.53 -10.30
CA LEU A 183 -13.74 -16.28 -9.75
C LEU A 183 -14.24 -17.16 -8.60
N ASN A 184 -14.21 -18.46 -8.84
CA ASN A 184 -14.63 -19.46 -7.87
C ASN A 184 -13.42 -20.07 -7.17
N GLY A 185 -13.55 -20.30 -5.86
CA GLY A 185 -12.50 -20.96 -5.09
C GLY A 185 -11.31 -20.05 -4.75
N ALA A 186 -11.55 -18.76 -4.62
CA ALA A 186 -10.63 -17.86 -3.95
C ALA A 186 -11.02 -17.73 -2.47
N SER A 187 -10.02 -17.69 -1.59
CA SER A 187 -10.20 -17.53 -0.14
C SER A 187 -10.17 -16.06 0.29
N ARG A 188 -9.57 -15.21 -0.53
CA ARG A 188 -9.47 -13.75 -0.45
C ARG A 188 -9.53 -13.21 -1.87
N ASP A 189 -9.56 -11.88 -2.04
CA ASP A 189 -9.45 -11.27 -3.37
C ASP A 189 -8.00 -11.33 -3.89
N PRO A 190 -7.68 -12.21 -4.86
CA PRO A 190 -6.32 -12.32 -5.41
C PRO A 190 -5.94 -11.16 -6.34
N LEU A 191 -6.89 -10.32 -6.77
CA LEU A 191 -6.68 -9.25 -7.75
C LEU A 191 -6.79 -7.84 -7.14
N LYS A 192 -6.89 -7.73 -5.80
CA LYS A 192 -7.11 -6.48 -5.05
C LYS A 192 -6.16 -5.32 -5.35
N SER A 193 -4.96 -5.60 -5.86
CA SER A 193 -3.93 -4.61 -6.19
C SER A 193 -3.44 -4.73 -7.63
N VAL A 194 -4.22 -5.40 -8.47
CA VAL A 194 -3.87 -5.70 -9.85
C VAL A 194 -4.72 -4.80 -10.73
N GLY A 195 -4.08 -3.85 -11.43
CA GLY A 195 -4.80 -3.00 -12.40
C GLY A 195 -5.10 -3.74 -13.69
N ASN A 196 -4.15 -4.56 -14.15
CA ASN A 196 -4.24 -5.29 -15.40
C ASN A 196 -3.70 -6.71 -15.25
N CYS A 197 -4.32 -7.66 -15.94
CA CYS A 197 -3.91 -9.06 -15.92
C CYS A 197 -4.28 -9.76 -17.22
N PHE A 198 -3.69 -10.92 -17.45
CA PHE A 198 -4.14 -11.82 -18.49
C PHE A 198 -5.05 -12.88 -17.87
N LEU A 199 -6.28 -12.97 -18.35
CA LEU A 199 -7.27 -13.92 -17.86
C LEU A 199 -7.69 -14.88 -18.97
N LYS A 200 -7.91 -16.13 -18.57
CA LYS A 200 -8.56 -17.14 -19.39
C LYS A 200 -9.98 -17.33 -18.88
N ILE A 201 -10.96 -16.85 -19.63
CA ILE A 201 -12.38 -16.86 -19.25
C ILE A 201 -13.11 -17.91 -20.09
N VAL A 202 -13.83 -18.81 -19.43
CA VAL A 202 -14.65 -19.85 -20.06
C VAL A 202 -16.06 -19.73 -19.51
N LYS A 203 -17.04 -19.40 -20.37
CA LYS A 203 -18.45 -19.22 -19.97
C LYS A 203 -18.62 -18.29 -18.76
N GLU A 204 -17.99 -17.11 -18.82
CA GLU A 204 -18.02 -16.08 -17.75
C GLU A 204 -17.29 -16.48 -16.45
N GLU A 205 -16.64 -17.64 -16.40
CA GLU A 205 -15.81 -18.05 -15.26
C GLU A 205 -14.32 -17.88 -15.57
N ILE A 206 -13.55 -17.36 -14.60
CA ILE A 206 -12.09 -17.27 -14.67
C ILE A 206 -11.51 -18.66 -14.40
N HIS A 207 -10.79 -19.20 -15.39
CA HIS A 207 -10.10 -20.51 -15.34
C HIS A 207 -8.58 -20.39 -15.28
N GLY A 208 -8.03 -19.21 -15.56
CA GLY A 208 -6.60 -18.97 -15.53
C GLY A 208 -6.31 -17.50 -15.32
N ILE A 209 -5.27 -17.23 -14.55
CA ILE A 209 -4.85 -15.88 -14.21
C ILE A 209 -3.34 -15.80 -14.37
N ILE A 210 -2.87 -14.77 -15.05
CA ILE A 210 -1.46 -14.43 -15.19
C ILE A 210 -1.27 -12.96 -14.81
N ILE A 211 -0.37 -12.73 -13.85
CA ILE A 211 0.02 -11.40 -13.36
C ILE A 211 1.53 -11.39 -13.22
N GLU A 212 2.20 -10.43 -13.85
CA GLU A 212 3.66 -10.23 -13.74
C GLU A 212 4.46 -11.55 -13.90
N ASP A 213 4.91 -12.13 -12.79
CA ASP A 213 5.71 -13.36 -12.70
C ASP A 213 4.94 -14.61 -12.25
N ASP A 214 3.63 -14.47 -11.99
CA ASP A 214 2.75 -15.55 -11.53
C ASP A 214 1.81 -16.04 -12.64
N TRP A 215 1.69 -17.37 -12.72
CA TRP A 215 0.72 -18.06 -13.56
C TRP A 215 0.01 -19.15 -12.77
N VAL A 216 -1.32 -19.06 -12.70
CA VAL A 216 -2.18 -20.08 -12.06
C VAL A 216 -3.30 -20.50 -13.00
N GLU A 217 -3.68 -21.77 -12.91
CA GLU A 217 -4.81 -22.34 -13.65
C GLU A 217 -5.67 -23.19 -12.73
N LYS A 218 -6.97 -23.20 -13.02
CA LYS A 218 -7.93 -24.08 -12.39
C LYS A 218 -7.63 -25.53 -12.78
N ILE A 219 -7.73 -26.44 -11.80
CA ILE A 219 -7.51 -27.89 -11.96
C ILE A 219 -8.66 -28.51 -12.75
#